data_AF-A0A8T4J7S4-F1
#
_entry.id   AF-A0A8T4J7S4-F1
#
_cell.length_a   1.000
_cell.length_b   1.000
_cell.length_c   1.000
_cell.angle_alpha   90.00
_cell.angle_beta   90.00
_cell.angle_gamma   90.00
#
_symmetry.space_group_name_H-M   'P 1'
#
loop_
_entity.id
_entity.type
_entity.pdbx_description
1 polymer ?
#
loop_
_entity_poly.entity_id
_entity_poly.type
_entity_poly.pdbx_seq_one_letter_code
_entity_poly.pdbx_strand_id
1 'polypeptide(L)'
;CHDLSRALRLREELAGTPVRLVLDTSHVVAGGGDCVAAARAFGDRLAHVHLRDAVRGDIHRSIGRGEVDFAALIRHLTAVGYEGHYSLELETHDVPEAERPAEAARAGAVVSRLLAEAG
;
A
#
# COMPACT_ATOMS: atom_id res chain seq x y z
N CYS A 1 10.10 7.00 1.73
CA CYS A 1 10.64 7.28 0.39
C CYS A 1 9.47 7.72 -0.48
N HIS A 2 9.27 9.03 -0.72
CA HIS A 2 7.98 9.54 -1.25
C HIS A 2 7.99 9.88 -2.76
N ASP A 3 9.13 9.69 -3.44
CA ASP A 3 9.27 9.89 -4.89
C ASP A 3 9.94 8.67 -5.56
N LEU A 4 9.61 8.46 -6.84
CA LEU A 4 10.05 7.30 -7.62
C LEU A 4 11.58 7.21 -7.77
N SER A 5 12.24 8.36 -7.93
CA SER A 5 13.69 8.43 -8.11
C SER A 5 14.44 7.93 -6.87
N ARG A 6 13.96 8.29 -5.68
CA ARG A 6 14.52 7.76 -4.43
C ARG A 6 14.20 6.28 -4.24
N ALA A 7 13.03 5.81 -4.66
CA ALA A 7 12.65 4.39 -4.58
C ALA A 7 13.60 3.52 -5.42
N LEU A 8 13.91 3.95 -6.64
CA LEU A 8 14.88 3.29 -7.52
C LEU A 8 16.29 3.31 -6.94
N ARG A 9 16.77 4.46 -6.43
CA ARG A 9 18.09 4.53 -5.79
C ARG A 9 18.21 3.59 -4.59
N LEU A 10 17.20 3.52 -3.73
CA LEU A 10 17.21 2.60 -2.60
C LEU A 10 17.26 1.13 -3.06
N ARG A 11 16.54 0.78 -4.12
CA ARG A 11 16.62 -0.56 -4.73
C ARG A 11 18.03 -0.87 -5.21
N GLU A 12 18.71 0.08 -5.84
CA GLU A 12 20.09 -0.09 -6.34
C GLU A 12 21.09 -0.22 -5.17
N GLU A 13 21.01 0.68 -4.18
CA GLU A 13 21.91 0.68 -3.02
C GLU A 13 21.84 -0.61 -2.21
N LEU A 14 20.64 -1.18 -2.10
CA LEU A 14 20.46 -2.42 -1.37
C LEU A 14 20.79 -3.66 -2.24
N ALA A 15 21.14 -3.53 -3.53
CA ALA A 15 21.33 -4.67 -4.41
C ALA A 15 22.44 -5.60 -3.88
N GLY A 16 22.19 -6.92 -3.92
CA GLY A 16 23.11 -7.91 -3.36
C GLY A 16 23.06 -8.06 -1.83
N THR A 17 22.23 -7.28 -1.14
CA THR A 17 21.99 -7.43 0.32
C THR A 17 20.73 -8.26 0.58
N PRO A 18 20.61 -8.90 1.77
CA PRO A 18 19.39 -9.63 2.15
C PRO A 18 18.21 -8.72 2.52
N VAL A 19 18.42 -7.39 2.61
CA VAL A 19 17.38 -6.43 2.98
C VAL A 19 16.36 -6.33 1.84
N ARG A 20 15.07 -6.38 2.15
CA ARG A 20 13.98 -6.25 1.18
C ARG A 20 13.13 -5.01 1.46
N LEU A 21 12.25 -4.66 0.53
CA LEU A 21 11.50 -3.40 0.55
C LEU A 21 10.06 -3.59 1.00
N VAL A 22 9.55 -2.60 1.71
CA VAL A 22 8.14 -2.49 2.08
C VAL A 22 7.54 -1.32 1.30
N LEU A 23 6.42 -1.57 0.63
CA LEU A 23 5.61 -0.51 0.02
C LEU A 23 4.49 -0.13 0.99
N ASP A 24 4.49 1.11 1.44
CA ASP A 24 3.38 1.70 2.18
C ASP A 24 2.58 2.60 1.26
N THR A 25 1.32 2.24 1.01
CA THR A 25 0.47 2.96 0.07
C THR A 25 0.17 4.38 0.51
N SER A 26 0.04 4.61 1.82
CA SER A 26 -0.28 5.92 2.38
C SER A 26 0.86 6.91 2.19
N HIS A 27 2.10 6.48 2.42
CA HIS A 27 3.28 7.34 2.22
C HIS A 27 3.53 7.69 0.76
N VAL A 28 3.21 6.77 -0.16
CA VAL A 28 3.33 7.04 -1.60
C VAL A 28 2.31 8.08 -2.02
N VAL A 29 1.02 7.89 -1.70
CA VAL A 29 -0.06 8.82 -2.10
C VAL A 29 0.02 10.15 -1.37
N ALA A 30 0.33 10.18 -0.07
CA ALA A 30 0.55 11.43 0.64
C ALA A 30 1.71 12.25 0.04
N GLY A 31 2.73 11.56 -0.50
CA GLY A 31 3.82 12.13 -1.29
C GLY A 31 3.45 12.60 -2.69
N GLY A 32 2.27 12.20 -3.20
CA GLY A 32 1.81 12.42 -4.58
C GLY A 32 2.41 11.46 -5.60
N GLY A 33 2.94 10.33 -5.13
CA GLY A 33 3.39 9.25 -5.98
C GLY A 33 2.25 8.31 -6.38
N ASP A 34 2.55 7.42 -7.31
CA ASP A 34 1.66 6.34 -7.75
C ASP A 34 2.12 5.00 -7.16
N CYS A 35 1.21 4.28 -6.52
CA CYS A 35 1.52 3.01 -5.86
C CYS A 35 1.94 1.92 -6.85
N VAL A 36 1.35 1.90 -8.05
CA VAL A 36 1.71 0.92 -9.08
C VAL A 36 3.12 1.20 -9.60
N ALA A 37 3.47 2.47 -9.84
CA ALA A 37 4.81 2.87 -10.23
C ALA A 37 5.86 2.53 -9.15
N ALA A 38 5.53 2.76 -7.88
CA ALA A 38 6.40 2.38 -6.76
C ALA A 38 6.59 0.85 -6.68
N ALA A 39 5.52 0.07 -6.83
CA ALA A 39 5.59 -1.39 -6.85
C ALA A 39 6.48 -1.90 -8.01
N ARG A 40 6.32 -1.34 -9.20
CA ARG A 40 7.17 -1.63 -10.36
C ARG A 40 8.64 -1.30 -10.12
N ALA A 41 8.90 -0.17 -9.46
CA ALA A 41 10.26 0.26 -9.13
C ALA A 41 10.93 -0.66 -8.12
N PHE A 42 10.19 -1.20 -7.16
CA PHE A 42 10.72 -2.18 -6.20
C PHE A 42 10.89 -3.57 -6.82
N GLY A 43 9.97 -3.96 -7.71
CA GLY A 43 10.04 -5.19 -8.47
C GLY A 43 10.18 -6.43 -7.59
N ASP A 44 11.12 -7.29 -7.96
CA ASP A 44 11.43 -8.56 -7.29
C ASP A 44 11.91 -8.43 -5.84
N ARG A 45 12.18 -7.19 -5.38
CA ARG A 45 12.66 -6.91 -4.02
C ARG A 45 11.57 -6.44 -3.07
N LEU A 46 10.35 -6.21 -3.57
CA LEU A 46 9.18 -5.99 -2.72
C LEU A 46 8.94 -7.26 -1.89
N ALA A 47 8.96 -7.11 -0.57
CA ALA A 47 8.66 -8.20 0.37
C ALA A 47 7.26 -8.07 0.94
N HIS A 48 6.83 -6.84 1.23
CA HIS A 48 5.62 -6.61 2.01
C HIS A 48 4.89 -5.34 1.56
N VAL A 49 3.57 -5.33 1.63
CA VAL A 49 2.73 -4.19 1.27
C VAL A 49 1.87 -3.78 2.47
N HIS A 50 2.05 -2.55 2.96
CA HIS A 50 1.16 -1.94 3.93
C HIS A 50 0.02 -1.25 3.20
N LEU A 51 -1.19 -1.69 3.51
CA LEU A 51 -2.44 -1.16 2.98
C LEU A 51 -3.01 -0.18 3.99
N ARG A 52 -2.90 1.10 3.61
CA ARG A 52 -3.41 2.24 4.35
C ARG A 52 -3.80 3.33 3.38
N ASP A 53 -4.94 3.97 3.60
CA ASP A 53 -5.39 5.02 2.69
C ASP A 53 -4.79 6.37 3.05
N ALA A 54 -4.76 7.26 2.08
CA ALA A 54 -4.22 8.60 2.24
C ALA A 54 -4.81 9.53 1.18
N VAL A 55 -4.74 10.82 1.47
CA VAL A 55 -4.83 11.89 0.48
C VAL A 55 -3.49 12.61 0.44
N ARG A 56 -3.25 13.45 -0.57
CA ARG A 56 -2.01 14.25 -0.62
C ARG A 56 -1.80 15.04 0.68
N GLY A 57 -0.65 14.81 1.32
CA GLY A 57 -0.27 15.46 2.58
C GLY A 57 -0.86 14.86 3.87
N ASP A 58 -1.70 13.83 3.80
CA ASP A 58 -2.33 13.23 4.99
C ASP A 58 -2.55 11.72 4.86
N ILE A 59 -1.96 10.97 5.80
CA ILE A 59 -2.03 9.50 5.86
C ILE A 59 -3.12 8.97 6.81
N HIS A 60 -3.92 9.82 7.45
CA HIS A 60 -4.88 9.40 8.47
C HIS A 60 -6.25 9.08 7.89
N ARG A 61 -6.30 8.21 6.87
CA ARG A 61 -7.55 7.82 6.19
C ARG A 61 -7.80 6.32 6.31
N SER A 62 -9.03 5.98 6.66
CA SER A 62 -9.54 4.62 6.58
C SER A 62 -9.69 4.19 5.11
N ILE A 63 -9.63 2.88 4.86
CA ILE A 63 -9.61 2.29 3.50
C ILE A 63 -10.80 2.72 2.63
N GLY A 64 -10.57 3.37 1.51
CA GLY A 64 -11.63 3.88 0.62
C GLY A 64 -12.17 5.25 1.01
N ARG A 65 -11.53 5.95 1.94
CA ARG A 65 -11.79 7.38 2.25
C ARG A 65 -10.65 8.31 1.81
N GLY A 66 -9.64 7.77 1.15
CA GLY A 66 -8.58 8.53 0.50
C GLY A 66 -8.55 8.29 -1.01
N GLU A 67 -7.35 8.40 -1.57
CA GLU A 67 -7.07 8.43 -3.00
C GLU A 67 -6.22 7.24 -3.46
N VAL A 68 -5.92 6.27 -2.58
CA VAL A 68 -5.15 5.08 -2.98
C VAL A 68 -6.00 4.19 -3.90
N ASP A 69 -5.52 3.94 -5.12
CA ASP A 69 -6.11 2.94 -6.03
C ASP A 69 -5.63 1.52 -5.65
N PHE A 70 -6.21 1.00 -4.57
CA PHE A 70 -5.93 -0.36 -4.09
C PHE A 70 -6.24 -1.42 -5.14
N ALA A 71 -7.28 -1.22 -5.93
CA ALA A 71 -7.71 -2.18 -6.94
C ALA A 71 -6.65 -2.29 -8.05
N ALA A 72 -6.10 -1.17 -8.53
CA ALA A 72 -5.01 -1.18 -9.50
C ALA A 72 -3.73 -1.78 -8.93
N LEU A 73 -3.36 -1.44 -7.69
CA LEU A 73 -2.19 -2.01 -7.02
C LEU A 73 -2.29 -3.53 -6.89
N ILE A 74 -3.40 -4.02 -6.33
CA ILE A 74 -3.63 -5.46 -6.11
C ILE A 74 -3.64 -6.21 -7.45
N ARG A 75 -4.38 -5.73 -8.46
CA ARG A 75 -4.36 -6.34 -9.80
C ARG A 75 -2.95 -6.40 -10.39
N HIS A 76 -2.16 -5.33 -10.23
CA HIS A 76 -0.79 -5.32 -10.72
C HIS A 76 0.07 -6.37 -10.00
N LEU A 77 0.03 -6.41 -8.67
CA LEU A 77 0.79 -7.36 -7.86
C LEU A 77 0.42 -8.81 -8.16
N THR A 78 -0.87 -9.11 -8.30
CA THR A 78 -1.32 -10.45 -8.72
C THR A 78 -0.82 -10.79 -10.12
N ALA A 79 -0.92 -9.88 -11.08
CA ALA A 79 -0.47 -10.12 -12.46
C ALA A 79 1.04 -10.39 -12.59
N VAL A 80 1.86 -9.86 -11.68
CA VAL A 80 3.31 -10.12 -11.64
C VAL A 80 3.70 -11.28 -10.71
N GLY A 81 2.73 -12.00 -10.15
CA GLY A 81 2.99 -13.15 -9.28
C GLY A 81 3.61 -12.76 -7.94
N TYR A 82 3.17 -11.66 -7.33
CA TYR A 82 3.64 -11.26 -6.00
C TYR A 82 3.24 -12.30 -4.94
N GLU A 83 4.24 -12.90 -4.28
CA GLU A 83 4.06 -13.94 -3.25
C GLU A 83 4.21 -13.42 -1.81
N GLY A 84 4.47 -12.12 -1.64
CA GLY A 84 4.62 -11.52 -0.31
C GLY A 84 3.28 -11.28 0.39
N HIS A 85 3.34 -10.65 1.55
CA HIS A 85 2.16 -10.41 2.38
C HIS A 85 1.60 -8.99 2.24
N TYR A 86 0.31 -8.87 2.54
CA TYR A 86 -0.37 -7.60 2.74
C TYR A 86 -0.64 -7.41 4.23
N SER A 87 -0.30 -6.24 4.77
CA SER A 87 -0.73 -5.82 6.11
C SER A 87 -1.73 -4.69 6.00
N LEU A 88 -2.91 -4.89 6.55
CA LEU A 88 -3.86 -3.80 6.79
C LEU A 88 -3.37 -2.99 7.99
N GLU A 89 -3.01 -1.71 7.78
CA GLU A 89 -2.81 -0.80 8.89
C GLU A 89 -4.15 -0.20 9.31
N LEU A 90 -4.55 -0.44 10.56
CA LEU A 90 -5.84 -0.01 11.11
C LEU A 90 -5.81 1.48 11.43
N GLU A 91 -5.96 2.29 10.38
CA GLU A 91 -6.13 3.73 10.49
C GLU A 91 -7.63 4.08 10.49
N THR A 92 -8.10 4.67 11.57
CA THR A 92 -9.51 5.03 11.81
C THR A 92 -9.65 6.34 12.59
N HIS A 93 -8.64 7.23 12.54
CA HIS A 93 -8.70 8.54 13.19
C HIS A 93 -9.67 9.51 12.51
N ASP A 94 -10.09 9.19 11.29
CA ASP A 94 -11.09 9.91 10.51
C ASP A 94 -12.54 9.57 10.88
N VAL A 95 -12.75 8.66 11.83
CA VAL A 95 -14.08 8.30 12.37
C VAL A 95 -14.13 8.43 13.90
N PRO A 96 -15.31 8.62 14.51
CA PRO A 96 -15.47 8.62 15.97
C PRO A 96 -14.99 7.31 16.62
N GLU A 97 -14.48 7.40 17.85
CA GLU A 97 -13.96 6.26 18.63
C GLU A 97 -14.91 5.06 18.65
N ALA A 98 -16.21 5.33 18.87
CA ALA A 98 -17.25 4.30 18.93
C ALA A 98 -17.44 3.54 17.61
N GLU A 99 -17.05 4.11 16.48
CA GLU A 99 -17.21 3.54 15.14
C GLU A 99 -15.94 2.81 14.65
N ARG A 100 -14.79 3.03 15.29
CA ARG A 100 -13.48 2.47 14.86
C ARG A 100 -13.48 0.95 14.68
N PRO A 101 -14.07 0.12 15.57
CA PRO A 101 -14.09 -1.33 15.36
C PRO A 101 -14.85 -1.75 14.09
N ALA A 102 -15.97 -1.08 13.79
CA ALA A 102 -16.76 -1.35 12.60
C ALA A 102 -16.03 -0.87 11.33
N GLU A 103 -15.37 0.27 11.39
CA GLU A 103 -14.55 0.81 10.31
C GLU A 103 -13.35 -0.11 9.98
N ALA A 104 -12.67 -0.63 11.01
CA ALA A 104 -11.61 -1.63 10.85
C ALA A 104 -12.11 -2.92 10.16
N ALA A 105 -13.27 -3.44 10.59
CA ALA A 105 -13.87 -4.62 9.97
C ALA A 105 -14.26 -4.38 8.50
N ARG A 106 -14.83 -3.21 8.20
CA ARG A 106 -15.18 -2.79 6.84
C ARG A 106 -13.92 -2.70 5.96
N ALA A 107 -12.85 -2.10 6.46
CA ALA A 107 -11.57 -2.00 5.76
C ALA A 107 -11.02 -3.39 5.40
N GLY A 108 -11.04 -4.33 6.35
CA GLY A 108 -10.69 -5.73 6.10
C GLY A 108 -11.53 -6.37 5.01
N ALA A 109 -12.86 -6.22 5.07
CA ALA A 109 -13.77 -6.77 4.07
C ALA A 109 -13.52 -6.19 2.65
N VAL A 110 -13.22 -4.89 2.53
CA VAL A 110 -12.87 -4.27 1.24
C VAL A 110 -11.59 -4.88 0.67
N VAL A 111 -10.53 -4.98 1.46
CA VAL A 111 -9.25 -5.55 1.02
C VAL A 111 -9.42 -7.03 0.63
N SER A 112 -10.11 -7.82 1.46
CA SER A 112 -10.37 -9.24 1.17
C SER A 112 -11.12 -9.44 -0.14
N ARG A 113 -12.13 -8.60 -0.41
CA ARG A 113 -12.87 -8.64 -1.67
C ARG A 113 -11.99 -8.31 -2.87
N LEU A 114 -11.18 -7.25 -2.79
CA LEU A 114 -10.28 -6.87 -3.89
C LEU A 114 -9.25 -7.95 -4.20
N LEU A 115 -8.72 -8.63 -3.17
CA LEU A 115 -7.79 -9.75 -3.34
C LEU A 115 -8.47 -10.94 -4.02
N ALA A 116 -9.69 -11.30 -3.61
CA ALA A 116 -10.47 -12.38 -4.21
C ALA A 116 -10.91 -12.09 -5.65
N GLU A 117 -11.14 -10.83 -6.01
CA GLU A 117 -11.49 -10.42 -7.38
C GLU A 117 -10.28 -10.40 -8.33
N ALA A 118 -9.06 -10.31 -7.80
CA ALA A 118 -7.84 -10.19 -8.60
C ALA A 118 -7.21 -11.53 -8.99
N GLY A 119 -7.61 -12.65 -8.36
CA GLY A 119 -7.04 -13.99 -8.56
C GLY A 119 -8.08 -15.09 -8.49
#